data_AF-A0A969HY90-F1
#
_entry.id   AF-A0A969HY90-F1
#
_cell.length_a   1.000
_cell.length_b   1.000
_cell.length_c   1.000
_cell.angle_alpha   90.00
_cell.angle_beta   90.00
_cell.angle_gamma   90.00
#
_symmetry.space_group_name_H-M   'P 1'
#
loop_
_entity.id
_entity.type
_entity.pdbx_description
1 polymer ?
#
loop_
_entity_poly.entity_id
_entity_poly.type
_entity_poly.pdbx_seq_one_letter_code
_entity_poly.pdbx_strand_id
1 'polypeptide(L)'
;MFAPTYDKMVAEGKLTTWGWMEHIVGGKYRRLATMTAADVPALMAARSSIVEAMQNDPLASTLDDICGSHSDYIWDIKFEKP
;
A
#
# COMPACT_ATOMS: atom_id res chain seq x y z
N MET A 1 -11.45 -0.03 5.49
CA MET A 1 -10.06 0.43 5.35
C MET A 1 -9.64 0.75 3.91
N PHE A 2 -9.11 -0.19 3.12
CA PHE A 2 -8.30 0.14 1.93
C PHE A 2 -9.05 0.86 0.79
N ALA A 3 -10.02 0.20 0.13
CA ALA A 3 -10.70 0.78 -1.04
C ALA A 3 -11.38 2.13 -0.75
N PRO A 4 -12.15 2.30 0.35
CA PRO A 4 -12.76 3.59 0.66
C PRO A 4 -11.75 4.73 0.88
N THR A 5 -10.60 4.43 1.50
CA THR A 5 -9.53 5.41 1.68
C THR A 5 -8.94 5.83 0.33
N TYR A 6 -8.72 4.88 -0.59
CA TYR A 6 -8.19 5.18 -1.91
C TYR A 6 -9.19 5.95 -2.79
N ASP A 7 -10.47 5.58 -2.75
CA ASP A 7 -11.54 6.29 -3.46
C ASP A 7 -11.64 7.74 -3.00
N LYS A 8 -11.51 7.99 -1.68
CA LYS A 8 -11.42 9.35 -1.13
C LYS A 8 -10.22 10.12 -1.68
N MET A 9 -9.04 9.50 -1.77
CA MET A 9 -7.84 10.16 -2.32
C MET A 9 -8.00 10.50 -3.81
N VAL A 10 -8.72 9.67 -4.58
CA VAL A 10 -9.07 9.97 -5.97
C VAL A 10 -10.06 11.13 -6.04
N ALA A 11 -11.11 11.11 -5.20
CA ALA A 11 -12.11 12.19 -5.14
C ALA A 11 -11.49 13.55 -4.74
N GLU A 12 -10.47 13.54 -3.88
CA GLU A 12 -9.70 14.72 -3.48
C GLU A 12 -8.63 15.15 -4.50
N GLY A 13 -8.46 14.42 -5.61
CA GLY A 13 -7.45 14.70 -6.64
C GLY A 13 -6.02 14.41 -6.23
N LYS A 14 -5.80 13.73 -5.10
CA LYS A 14 -4.46 13.35 -4.60
C LYS A 14 -3.91 12.13 -5.33
N LEU A 15 -4.78 11.20 -5.73
CA LEU A 15 -4.47 10.12 -6.65
C LEU A 15 -5.19 10.33 -7.97
N THR A 16 -4.55 9.94 -9.06
CA THR A 16 -5.19 9.86 -10.37
C THR A 16 -6.01 8.57 -10.46
N THR A 17 -5.42 7.43 -10.10
CA THR A 17 -6.10 6.13 -10.05
C THR A 17 -5.45 5.20 -9.02
N TRP A 18 -6.15 4.12 -8.67
CA TRP A 18 -5.59 3.01 -7.90
C TRP A 18 -6.14 1.66 -8.39
N GLY A 19 -5.46 0.57 -8.04
CA GLY A 19 -5.87 -0.78 -8.43
C GLY A 19 -5.14 -1.89 -7.70
N TRP A 20 -5.54 -3.13 -7.99
CA TRP A 20 -4.88 -4.35 -7.53
C TRP A 20 -4.42 -5.17 -8.74
N MET A 21 -3.14 -5.53 -8.77
CA MET A 21 -2.60 -6.48 -9.75
C MET A 21 -2.42 -7.86 -9.12
N GLU A 22 -2.83 -8.89 -9.85
CA GLU A 22 -2.54 -10.28 -9.50
C GLU A 22 -1.08 -10.62 -9.83
N HIS A 23 -0.47 -11.47 -9.01
CA HIS A 23 0.86 -12.00 -9.27
C HIS A 23 0.75 -13.20 -10.21
N ILE A 24 1.26 -13.08 -11.44
CA ILE A 24 1.28 -14.18 -12.44
C ILE A 24 2.17 -15.35 -11.98
N VAL A 25 3.25 -15.04 -11.23
CA VAL A 25 4.17 -16.04 -10.65
C VAL A 25 4.24 -15.84 -9.14
N GLY A 26 4.19 -16.93 -8.37
CA GLY A 26 4.24 -16.87 -6.91
C GLY A 26 2.90 -16.51 -6.27
N GLY A 27 1.76 -16.93 -6.87
CA GLY A 27 0.37 -16.69 -6.42
C GLY A 27 0.01 -17.10 -4.97
N LYS A 28 1.00 -17.46 -4.16
CA LYS A 28 0.94 -17.52 -2.69
C LYS A 28 0.88 -16.13 -2.05
N TYR A 29 1.35 -15.08 -2.73
CA TYR A 29 1.45 -13.73 -2.16
C TYR A 29 0.22 -12.86 -2.42
N ARG A 30 0.00 -11.88 -1.53
CA ARG A 30 -1.09 -10.89 -1.62
C ARG A 30 -0.96 -10.08 -2.92
N ARG A 31 -2.11 -9.67 -3.49
CA ARG A 31 -2.18 -8.78 -4.67
C ARG A 31 -1.33 -7.53 -4.47
N LEU A 32 -0.70 -7.04 -5.54
CA LEU A 32 0.08 -5.81 -5.55
C LEU A 32 -0.85 -4.59 -5.65
N ALA A 33 -0.75 -3.68 -4.69
CA ALA A 33 -1.43 -2.38 -4.75
C ALA A 33 -0.73 -1.49 -5.78
N THR A 34 -1.48 -0.88 -6.70
CA THR A 34 -0.96 0.12 -7.64
C THR A 34 -1.65 1.46 -7.42
N MET A 35 -0.88 2.54 -7.53
CA MET A 35 -1.35 3.92 -7.38
C MET A 35 -0.66 4.79 -8.42
N THR A 36 -1.39 5.76 -8.99
CA THR A 36 -0.82 6.78 -9.87
C THR A 36 -1.18 8.17 -9.37
N ALA A 37 -0.30 9.13 -9.64
CA ALA A 37 -0.48 10.55 -9.36
C ALA A 37 0.20 11.38 -10.46
N ALA A 38 0.10 12.72 -10.38
CA ALA A 38 0.69 13.62 -11.37
C ALA A 38 2.22 13.52 -11.45
N ASP A 39 2.88 13.31 -10.31
CA ASP A 39 4.32 13.16 -10.20
C ASP A 39 4.72 12.34 -8.94
N VAL A 40 6.01 12.01 -8.82
CA VAL A 40 6.54 11.23 -7.71
C VAL A 40 6.34 11.92 -6.35
N PRO A 41 6.62 13.22 -6.17
CA PRO A 41 6.32 13.92 -4.92
C PRO A 41 4.84 13.83 -4.50
N ALA A 42 3.91 14.07 -5.43
CA ALA A 42 2.47 13.96 -5.17
C ALA A 42 2.09 12.53 -4.77
N LEU A 43 2.65 11.53 -5.46
CA LEU A 43 2.41 10.12 -5.14
C LEU A 43 2.89 9.78 -3.72
N MET A 44 4.08 10.26 -3.33
CA MET A 44 4.64 10.02 -2.00
C MET A 44 3.84 10.74 -0.91
N ALA A 45 3.40 11.98 -1.15
CA ALA A 45 2.54 12.72 -0.23
C ALA A 45 1.19 12.00 -0.02
N ALA A 46 0.56 11.55 -1.11
CA ALA A 46 -0.67 10.78 -1.06
C ALA A 46 -0.48 9.45 -0.30
N ARG A 47 0.66 8.77 -0.52
CA ARG A 47 0.99 7.53 0.19
C ARG A 47 1.12 7.75 1.70
N SER A 48 1.74 8.83 2.13
CA SER A 48 1.84 9.18 3.56
C SER A 48 0.46 9.43 4.17
N SER A 49 -0.40 10.23 3.52
CA SER A 49 -1.77 10.47 4.01
C SER A 49 -2.62 9.20 4.06
N ILE A 50 -2.42 8.28 3.12
CA ILE A 50 -3.05 6.96 3.13
C ILE A 50 -2.64 6.16 4.36
N VAL A 51 -1.33 6.09 4.65
CA VAL A 51 -0.82 5.32 5.78
C VAL A 51 -1.37 5.87 7.09
N GLU A 52 -1.34 7.19 7.26
CA GLU A 52 -1.91 7.87 8.42
C GLU A 52 -3.42 7.57 8.55
N ALA A 53 -4.19 7.68 7.47
CA ALA A 53 -5.62 7.36 7.49
C ALA A 53 -5.91 5.91 7.87
N MET A 54 -5.06 4.97 7.44
CA MET A 54 -5.19 3.57 7.77
C MET A 54 -4.80 3.27 9.22
N GLN A 55 -3.77 3.92 9.75
CA GLN A 55 -3.36 3.78 11.16
C GLN A 55 -4.41 4.34 12.13
N ASN A 56 -5.16 5.35 11.69
CA ASN A 56 -6.25 5.97 12.46
C ASN A 56 -7.61 5.26 12.29
N ASP A 57 -7.71 4.22 11.45
CA ASP A 57 -8.94 3.43 11.30
C ASP A 57 -9.16 2.57 12.57
N PRO A 58 -10.38 2.49 13.12
CA PRO A 58 -10.67 1.64 14.29
C PRO A 58 -10.31 0.15 14.11
N LEU A 59 -10.18 -0.31 12.87
CA LEU A 59 -9.80 -1.68 12.54
C LEU A 59 -8.29 -1.89 12.41
N ALA A 60 -7.46 -0.85 12.59
CA ALA A 60 -6.01 -0.93 12.42
C ALA A 60 -5.37 -1.99 13.32
N SER A 61 -5.65 -1.98 14.62
CA SER A 61 -5.12 -2.97 15.56
C SER A 61 -5.57 -4.39 15.22
N THR A 62 -6.85 -4.56 14.87
CA THR A 62 -7.38 -5.87 14.45
C THR A 62 -6.68 -6.38 13.19
N LEU A 63 -6.40 -5.50 12.22
CA LEU A 63 -5.69 -5.85 11.01
C LEU A 63 -4.25 -6.28 11.30
N ASP A 64 -3.56 -5.53 12.16
CA ASP A 64 -2.19 -5.83 12.57
C ASP A 64 -2.11 -7.18 13.31
N ASP A 65 -3.08 -7.47 14.18
CA ASP A 65 -3.15 -8.73 14.92
C ASP A 65 -3.36 -9.95 14.02
N ILE A 66 -4.21 -9.85 12.99
CA ILE A 66 -4.52 -10.99 12.10
C ILE A 66 -3.48 -11.19 10.98
N CYS A 67 -2.82 -10.11 10.54
CA CYS A 67 -1.87 -10.17 9.41
C CYS A 67 -0.40 -10.17 9.83
N GLY A 68 -0.09 -9.70 11.05
CA GLY A 68 1.27 -9.35 11.46
C GLY A 68 1.82 -8.14 10.69
N SER A 69 3.04 -7.71 11.03
CA SER A 69 3.72 -6.67 10.27
C SER A 69 4.14 -7.18 8.89
N HIS A 70 3.99 -6.32 7.88
CA HIS A 70 4.51 -6.59 6.54
C HIS A 70 6.02 -6.31 6.52
N SER A 71 6.85 -7.32 6.26
CA SER A 71 8.26 -7.13 5.90
C SER A 71 8.38 -7.21 4.38
N ASP A 72 8.68 -6.07 3.74
CA ASP A 72 8.85 -6.01 2.29
C ASP A 72 10.23 -6.57 1.92
N TYR A 73 10.27 -7.45 0.92
CA TYR A 73 11.48 -8.15 0.46
C TYR A 73 12.59 -7.18 0.04
N ILE A 74 12.25 -5.95 -0.35
CA ILE A 74 13.24 -4.95 -0.76
C ILE A 74 14.15 -4.48 0.38
N TRP A 75 13.68 -4.60 1.64
CA TRP A 75 14.45 -4.21 2.82
C TRP A 75 15.21 -5.38 3.44
N ASP A 76 14.90 -6.60 3.02
CA ASP A 76 15.59 -7.81 3.43
C ASP A 76 16.77 -8.05 2.48
N ILE A 77 17.72 -7.11 2.43
CA ILE A 77 18.99 -7.27 1.71
C ILE A 77 19.81 -8.34 2.44
N LYS A 78 19.49 -9.60 2.15
CA LYS A 78 20.45 -10.69 2.33
C LYS A 78 21.45 -10.52 1.21
N PHE A 79 22.54 -9.79 1.48
CA PHE A 79 23.69 -9.74 0.58
C PHE A 79 24.00 -11.17 0.12
N GLU A 80 23.84 -11.46 -1.18
CA GLU A 80 24.34 -12.70 -1.75
C GLU A 80 25.84 -12.74 -1.45
N LYS A 81 26.27 -13.82 -0.77
CA LYS A 81 27.70 -14.09 -0.64
C LYS A 81 28.22 -14.46 -2.04
N PRO A 82 29.42 -13.99 -2.41
CA PRO A 82 30.01 -14.23 -3.73
C PRO A 82 30.16 -15.72 -4.06
#